data_AF-A0A6C0E2N7-F1
#
_entry.id   AF-A0A6C0E2N7-F1
#
_cell.length_a   1.000
_cell.length_b   1.000
_cell.length_c   1.000
_cell.angle_alpha   90.00
_cell.angle_beta   90.00
_cell.angle_gamma   90.00
#
_symmetry.space_group_name_H-M   'P 1'
#
loop_
_entity.id
_entity.type
_entity.pdbx_description
1 polymer ?
#
loop_
_entity_poly.entity_id
_entity_poly.type
_entity_poly.pdbx_seq_one_letter_code
_entity_poly.pdbx_strand_id
1 'polypeptide(L)'
;MEEIETTGKETINTSKKVSINGTVNRYQMRKLLNKKQIHNRKLQERIDLTKYTHETQIQILSTLKNDNKANEINEDCLLFTKEIKNKITNYKQQDLLKKVFLEDTFVTLDYVIKLLDKTELMCHYCSRKVYIVYGIVREQMQWTLDRIDNDKGHDIDNVVISCLQCNLKRRRTSKDAFMFTKKLNIIKHNFIEILEDSK
;
A
#
# COMPACT_ATOMS: atom_id res chain seq x y z
N MET A 1 11.43 11.17 -77.70
CA MET A 1 10.38 10.83 -76.72
C MET A 1 11.03 10.95 -75.37
N GLU A 2 10.48 11.84 -74.55
CA GLU A 2 11.10 12.45 -73.37
C GLU A 2 11.46 11.44 -72.27
N GLU A 3 12.69 11.57 -71.77
CA GLU A 3 13.08 11.11 -70.44
C GLU A 3 12.62 12.16 -69.43
N ILE A 4 11.72 11.79 -68.52
CA ILE A 4 11.27 12.65 -67.42
C ILE A 4 12.07 12.26 -66.18
N GLU A 5 12.99 13.15 -65.79
CA GLU A 5 13.72 13.11 -64.52
C GLU A 5 12.75 13.17 -63.33
N THR A 6 12.93 12.23 -62.41
CA THR A 6 12.18 12.12 -61.16
C THR A 6 12.82 13.03 -60.10
N THR A 7 12.20 14.18 -59.82
CA THR A 7 12.59 15.03 -58.69
C THR A 7 11.86 14.61 -57.41
N GLY A 8 12.66 14.47 -56.35
CA GLY A 8 12.30 13.84 -55.09
C GLY A 8 11.19 14.54 -54.30
N LYS A 9 10.31 13.73 -53.70
CA LYS A 9 9.41 14.17 -52.64
C LYS A 9 10.17 14.18 -51.31
N GLU A 10 10.57 15.36 -50.86
CA GLU A 10 10.97 15.60 -49.47
C GLU A 10 9.78 15.29 -48.55
N THR A 11 9.95 14.27 -47.71
CA THR A 11 8.99 13.94 -46.65
C THR A 11 9.28 14.82 -45.43
N ILE A 12 8.48 15.86 -45.24
CA ILE A 12 8.54 16.72 -44.04
C ILE A 12 8.15 15.87 -42.83
N ASN A 13 9.14 15.47 -42.02
CA ASN A 13 8.92 14.81 -40.74
C ASN A 13 8.43 15.84 -39.71
N THR A 14 7.12 15.95 -39.54
CA THR A 14 6.43 16.91 -38.66
C THR A 14 6.44 16.52 -37.18
N SER A 15 7.40 15.72 -36.70
CA SER A 15 7.48 15.40 -35.27
C SER A 15 8.12 16.55 -34.47
N LYS A 16 7.30 17.51 -34.04
CA LYS A 16 7.71 18.51 -33.04
C LYS A 16 8.01 17.80 -31.71
N LYS A 17 9.29 17.61 -31.40
CA LYS A 17 9.73 17.03 -30.11
C LYS A 17 9.80 18.13 -29.05
N VAL A 18 8.98 18.01 -28.01
CA VAL A 18 9.07 18.87 -26.82
C VAL A 18 10.01 18.22 -25.81
N SER A 19 11.10 18.89 -25.46
CA SER A 19 12.04 18.45 -24.42
C SER A 19 11.57 18.94 -23.06
N ILE A 20 11.24 18.01 -22.16
CA ILE A 20 10.75 18.33 -20.81
C ILE A 20 11.85 18.03 -19.80
N ASN A 21 12.44 19.10 -19.25
CA ASN A 21 13.50 19.03 -18.25
C ASN A 21 12.97 19.32 -16.84
N GLY A 22 13.70 18.85 -15.83
CA GLY A 22 13.36 19.01 -14.42
C GLY A 22 12.58 17.82 -13.84
N THR A 23 12.97 17.38 -12.64
CA THR A 23 12.43 16.17 -11.98
C THR A 23 10.92 16.26 -11.73
N VAL A 24 10.42 17.44 -11.32
CA VAL A 24 9.00 17.67 -11.05
C VAL A 24 8.16 17.64 -12.33
N ASN A 25 8.61 18.31 -13.40
CA ASN A 25 7.89 18.35 -14.68
C ASN A 25 7.88 16.98 -15.37
N ARG A 26 9.02 16.27 -15.37
CA ARG A 26 9.09 14.87 -15.84
C ARG A 26 8.18 13.96 -15.03
N TYR A 27 8.07 14.16 -13.72
CA TYR A 27 7.16 13.40 -12.87
C TYR A 27 5.69 13.66 -13.18
N GLN A 28 5.28 14.92 -13.32
CA GLN A 28 3.91 15.31 -13.70
C GLN A 28 3.54 14.72 -15.08
N MET A 29 4.46 14.80 -16.04
CA MET A 29 4.24 14.24 -17.38
C MET A 29 4.15 12.72 -17.36
N ARG A 30 5.02 12.01 -16.62
CA ARG A 30 4.91 10.56 -16.44
C ARG A 30 3.59 10.14 -15.77
N LYS A 31 3.06 10.96 -14.86
CA LYS A 31 1.77 10.72 -14.20
C LYS A 31 0.58 10.84 -15.17
N LEU A 32 0.67 11.74 -16.16
CA LEU A 32 -0.34 11.93 -17.20
C LEU A 32 -0.25 10.87 -18.31
N LEU A 33 0.97 10.43 -18.65
CA LEU A 33 1.24 9.59 -19.83
C LEU A 33 1.16 8.08 -19.56
N ASN A 34 1.37 7.59 -18.34
CA ASN A 34 1.48 6.15 -18.09
C ASN A 34 0.29 5.56 -17.34
N LYS A 35 -0.28 4.46 -17.88
CA LYS A 35 -0.85 3.38 -17.06
C LYS A 35 0.21 3.04 -16.00
N LYS A 36 -0.15 3.04 -14.70
CA LYS A 36 0.80 2.78 -13.60
C LYS A 36 1.64 1.54 -13.92
N GLN A 37 2.93 1.72 -14.23
CA GLN A 37 3.83 0.61 -14.50
C GLN A 37 4.01 -0.18 -13.20
N ILE A 38 3.56 -1.43 -13.20
CA ILE A 38 3.68 -2.34 -12.07
C ILE A 38 5.14 -2.80 -12.02
N HIS A 39 5.80 -2.61 -10.88
CA HIS A 39 7.17 -3.03 -10.68
C HIS A 39 7.20 -4.13 -9.61
N ASN A 40 7.83 -5.26 -9.92
CA ASN A 40 7.98 -6.37 -8.98
C ASN A 40 9.08 -6.05 -7.96
N ARG A 41 8.94 -6.55 -6.73
CA ARG A 41 10.00 -6.48 -5.72
C ARG A 41 11.06 -7.51 -6.06
N LYS A 42 12.32 -7.20 -5.78
CA LYS A 42 13.42 -8.17 -5.84
C LYS A 42 13.17 -9.45 -5.02
N LEU A 43 12.29 -9.36 -4.02
CA LEU A 43 11.86 -10.51 -3.22
C LEU A 43 11.11 -11.55 -4.05
N GLN A 44 10.30 -11.12 -5.01
CA GLN A 44 9.52 -12.01 -5.90
C GLN A 44 10.41 -12.85 -6.81
N GLU A 45 11.63 -12.41 -7.11
CA GLU A 45 12.60 -13.16 -7.92
C GLU A 45 13.26 -14.31 -7.15
N ARG A 46 13.15 -14.32 -5.82
CA ARG A 46 13.88 -15.24 -4.95
C ARG A 46 12.98 -16.21 -4.18
N ILE A 47 11.68 -15.94 -4.15
CA ILE A 47 10.74 -16.62 -3.27
C ILE A 47 9.46 -16.93 -4.04
N ASP A 48 8.97 -18.16 -3.87
CA ASP A 48 7.66 -18.58 -4.36
C ASP A 48 6.55 -17.95 -3.52
N LEU A 49 5.96 -16.87 -4.04
CA LEU A 49 4.89 -16.13 -3.37
C LEU A 49 3.59 -16.92 -3.21
N THR A 50 3.38 -18.00 -3.97
CA THR A 50 2.15 -18.79 -3.90
C THR A 50 2.01 -19.49 -2.55
N LYS A 51 3.13 -19.69 -1.85
CA LYS A 51 3.18 -20.26 -0.49
C LYS A 51 2.69 -19.30 0.60
N TYR A 52 2.67 -17.99 0.34
CA TYR A 52 2.32 -16.96 1.33
C TYR A 52 0.88 -16.48 1.16
N THR A 53 -0.07 -17.41 1.23
CA THR A 53 -1.50 -17.08 1.33
C THR A 53 -1.78 -16.39 2.66
N HIS A 54 -2.93 -15.71 2.78
CA HIS A 54 -3.26 -15.00 4.02
C HIS A 54 -3.26 -15.93 5.24
N GLU A 55 -3.77 -17.15 5.06
CA GLU A 55 -3.85 -18.19 6.08
C GLU A 55 -2.46 -18.68 6.51
N THR A 56 -1.55 -18.93 5.56
CA THR A 56 -0.19 -19.36 5.89
C THR A 56 0.60 -18.26 6.59
N GLN A 57 0.41 -17.00 6.19
CA GLN A 57 1.05 -15.87 6.88
C GLN A 57 0.56 -15.70 8.33
N ILE A 58 -0.71 -15.99 8.63
CA ILE A 58 -1.22 -16.01 10.01
C ILE A 58 -0.55 -17.12 10.81
N GLN A 59 -0.43 -18.32 10.24
CA GLN A 59 0.24 -19.45 10.92
C GLN A 59 1.70 -19.13 11.27
N ILE A 60 2.42 -18.47 10.35
CA ILE A 60 3.80 -18.01 10.59
C ILE A 60 3.84 -16.97 11.71
N LEU A 61 2.91 -16.02 11.75
CA LEU A 61 2.81 -15.02 12.83
C LEU A 61 2.52 -15.66 14.19
N SER A 62 1.58 -16.60 14.26
CA SER A 62 1.28 -17.29 15.51
C SER A 62 2.46 -18.14 15.97
N THR A 63 3.28 -18.66 15.05
CA THR A 63 4.55 -19.31 15.39
C THR A 63 5.56 -18.33 15.97
N LEU A 64 5.75 -17.17 15.32
CA LEU A 64 6.64 -16.09 15.78
C LEU A 64 6.24 -15.55 17.16
N LYS A 65 4.95 -15.43 17.46
CA LYS A 65 4.46 -14.96 18.76
C LYS A 65 4.77 -15.92 19.90
N ASN A 66 4.85 -17.22 19.62
CA ASN A 66 4.91 -18.24 20.63
C ASN A 66 6.33 -18.59 21.12
N ASP A 67 7.39 -18.02 20.51
CA ASP A 67 8.87 -17.99 20.80
C ASP A 67 9.58 -19.24 21.42
N ASN A 68 8.88 -20.13 22.12
CA ASN A 68 9.36 -21.29 22.86
C ASN A 68 9.61 -22.55 22.00
N LYS A 69 9.52 -22.47 20.67
CA LYS A 69 9.77 -23.62 19.76
C LYS A 69 10.93 -23.42 18.78
N ALA A 70 11.74 -22.38 18.98
CA ALA A 70 12.86 -22.05 18.11
C ALA A 70 14.10 -22.94 18.34
N ASN A 71 14.00 -24.23 18.06
CA ASN A 71 15.17 -25.11 17.90
C ASN A 71 15.48 -25.43 16.42
N GLU A 72 14.64 -25.00 15.49
CA GLU A 72 14.94 -25.00 14.05
C GLU A 72 14.88 -23.57 13.49
N ILE A 73 15.85 -23.23 12.65
CA ILE A 73 15.88 -21.96 11.91
C ILE A 73 14.74 -22.01 10.89
N ASN A 74 13.58 -21.46 11.25
CA ASN A 74 12.46 -21.31 10.34
C ASN A 74 12.73 -20.10 9.42
N GLU A 75 13.12 -20.37 8.17
CA GLU A 75 13.43 -19.34 7.16
C GLU A 75 12.25 -18.36 6.94
N ASP A 76 11.01 -18.83 7.02
CA ASP A 76 9.82 -17.99 6.90
C ASP A 76 9.69 -17.02 8.08
N CYS A 77 9.96 -17.51 9.30
CA CYS A 77 10.00 -16.66 10.49
C CYS A 77 11.08 -15.57 10.39
N LEU A 78 12.26 -15.91 9.85
CA LEU A 78 13.32 -14.93 9.58
C LEU A 78 12.91 -13.91 8.53
N LEU A 79 12.28 -14.35 7.44
CA LEU A 79 11.76 -13.47 6.39
C LEU A 79 10.75 -12.48 6.95
N PHE A 80 9.77 -12.95 7.72
CA PHE A 80 8.72 -12.11 8.31
C PHE A 80 9.31 -11.11 9.30
N THR A 81 10.19 -11.58 10.16
CA THR A 81 10.91 -10.72 11.12
C THR A 81 11.65 -9.60 10.39
N LYS A 82 12.33 -9.92 9.28
CA LYS A 82 13.04 -8.93 8.45
C LYS A 82 12.09 -7.93 7.82
N GLU A 83 11.00 -8.38 7.20
CA GLU A 83 10.00 -7.50 6.57
C GLU A 83 9.35 -6.56 7.59
N ILE A 84 9.08 -7.05 8.80
CA ILE A 84 8.53 -6.26 9.91
C ILE A 84 9.54 -5.24 10.41
N LYS A 85 10.76 -5.66 10.75
CA LYS A 85 11.84 -4.77 11.21
C LYS A 85 12.10 -3.65 10.20
N ASN A 86 12.15 -3.96 8.90
CA ASN A 86 12.37 -2.95 7.86
C ASN A 86 11.30 -1.85 7.89
N LYS A 87 10.02 -2.21 8.06
CA LYS A 87 8.94 -1.22 8.17
C LYS A 87 9.03 -0.41 9.46
N ILE A 88 9.31 -1.05 10.60
CA ILE A 88 9.53 -0.36 11.89
C ILE A 88 10.64 0.70 11.75
N THR A 89 11.79 0.34 11.16
CA THR A 89 12.89 1.29 10.92
C THR A 89 12.46 2.47 10.04
N ASN A 90 11.68 2.21 8.98
CA ASN A 90 11.17 3.26 8.10
C ASN A 90 10.19 4.20 8.84
N TYR A 91 9.40 3.69 9.78
CA TYR A 91 8.51 4.50 10.62
C TYR A 91 9.29 5.34 11.62
N LYS A 92 10.32 4.77 12.27
CA LYS A 92 11.24 5.52 13.15
C LYS A 92 11.87 6.71 12.42
N GLN A 93 12.38 6.50 11.21
CA GLN A 93 12.93 7.57 10.38
C GLN A 93 11.90 8.67 10.06
N GLN A 94 10.66 8.30 9.75
CA GLN A 94 9.61 9.29 9.50
C GLN A 94 9.30 10.14 10.74
N ASP A 95 9.26 9.52 11.91
CA ASP A 95 8.95 10.23 13.15
C ASP A 95 10.10 11.13 13.60
N LEU A 96 11.34 10.69 13.40
CA LEU A 96 12.53 11.52 13.60
C LEU A 96 12.50 12.76 12.71
N LEU A 97 12.20 12.60 11.41
CA LEU A 97 12.09 13.72 10.47
C LEU A 97 10.96 14.70 10.83
N LYS A 98 9.89 14.19 11.43
CA LYS A 98 8.75 14.99 11.91
C LYS A 98 8.91 15.54 13.32
N LYS A 99 10.00 15.18 14.01
CA LYS A 99 10.27 15.55 15.42
C LYS A 99 9.17 15.09 16.39
N VAL A 100 8.60 13.90 16.15
CA VAL A 100 7.58 13.26 17.00
C VAL A 100 8.03 11.89 17.52
N PHE A 101 9.30 11.53 17.35
CA PHE A 101 9.85 10.26 17.83
C PHE A 101 10.11 10.31 19.34
N LEU A 102 9.61 9.30 20.06
CA LEU A 102 9.83 9.09 21.48
C LEU A 102 10.32 7.65 21.70
N GLU A 103 11.54 7.48 22.20
CA GLU A 103 12.18 6.16 22.28
C GLU A 103 11.45 5.21 23.24
N ASP A 104 11.03 5.70 24.40
CA ASP A 104 10.40 4.91 25.46
C ASP A 104 9.02 4.35 25.06
N THR A 105 8.33 5.04 24.15
CA THR A 105 6.97 4.69 23.72
C THR A 105 6.93 4.12 22.31
N PHE A 106 8.02 4.15 21.56
CA PHE A 106 8.05 3.68 20.19
C PHE A 106 7.76 2.17 20.10
N VAL A 107 7.00 1.77 19.08
CA VAL A 107 6.62 0.37 18.89
C VAL A 107 7.83 -0.56 18.76
N THR A 108 7.81 -1.67 19.49
CA THR A 108 8.80 -2.74 19.40
C THR A 108 8.39 -3.79 18.37
N LEU A 109 9.33 -4.65 17.96
CA LEU A 109 9.03 -5.78 17.08
C LEU A 109 7.95 -6.71 17.68
N ASP A 110 8.12 -7.08 18.94
CA ASP A 110 7.20 -7.96 19.68
C ASP A 110 5.78 -7.35 19.73
N TYR A 111 5.68 -6.05 20.03
CA TYR A 111 4.41 -5.35 20.00
C TYR A 111 3.74 -5.42 18.62
N VAL A 112 4.50 -5.18 17.54
CA VAL A 112 3.97 -5.20 16.17
C VAL A 112 3.56 -6.62 15.75
N ILE A 113 4.32 -7.66 16.12
CA ILE A 113 3.94 -9.07 15.86
C ILE A 113 2.63 -9.40 16.56
N LYS A 114 2.52 -9.07 17.86
CA LYS A 114 1.29 -9.27 18.65
C LYS A 114 0.11 -8.50 18.06
N LEU A 115 0.33 -7.28 17.56
CA LEU A 115 -0.72 -6.48 16.94
C LEU A 115 -1.17 -7.06 15.59
N LEU A 116 -0.24 -7.54 14.76
CA LEU A 116 -0.54 -8.20 13.48
C LEU A 116 -1.32 -9.51 13.68
N ASP A 117 -0.92 -10.32 14.67
CA ASP A 117 -1.60 -11.56 15.07
C ASP A 117 -3.00 -11.27 15.62
N LYS A 118 -3.11 -10.33 16.59
CA LYS A 118 -4.40 -9.92 17.19
C LYS A 118 -5.41 -9.40 16.16
N THR A 119 -4.93 -8.75 15.11
CA THR A 119 -5.78 -8.22 14.03
C THR A 119 -6.02 -9.22 12.90
N GLU A 120 -5.46 -10.43 13.00
CA GLU A 120 -5.57 -11.49 11.98
C GLU A 120 -5.16 -10.99 10.58
N LEU A 121 -4.17 -10.11 10.52
CA LEU A 121 -3.77 -9.43 9.29
C LEU A 121 -4.96 -8.78 8.56
N MET A 122 -5.82 -8.08 9.30
CA MET A 122 -6.95 -7.33 8.74
C MET A 122 -6.73 -5.82 8.88
N CYS A 123 -7.05 -5.08 7.82
CA CYS A 123 -7.01 -3.63 7.83
C CYS A 123 -8.11 -3.07 8.75
N HIS A 124 -7.74 -2.20 9.69
CA HIS A 124 -8.67 -1.54 10.61
C HIS A 124 -9.81 -0.79 9.90
N TYR A 125 -9.55 -0.21 8.72
CA TYR A 125 -10.50 0.69 8.06
C TYR A 125 -11.44 0.02 7.06
N CYS A 126 -10.93 -0.93 6.30
CA CYS A 126 -11.72 -1.58 5.24
C CYS A 126 -12.00 -3.06 5.53
N SER A 127 -11.50 -3.59 6.64
CA SER A 127 -11.70 -4.98 7.05
C SER A 127 -11.31 -5.99 5.98
N ARG A 128 -10.33 -5.64 5.13
CA ARG A 128 -9.77 -6.55 4.12
C ARG A 128 -8.43 -7.08 4.59
N LYS A 129 -8.10 -8.29 4.13
CA LYS A 129 -6.83 -8.98 4.34
C LYS A 129 -5.65 -8.10 3.93
N VAL A 130 -4.64 -8.00 4.77
CA VAL A 130 -3.36 -7.38 4.47
C VAL A 130 -2.24 -8.42 4.44
N TYR A 131 -1.13 -8.08 3.79
CA TYR A 131 -0.05 -9.03 3.55
C TYR A 131 1.30 -8.49 4.02
N ILE A 132 2.08 -9.31 4.73
CA ILE A 132 3.46 -9.03 5.15
C ILE A 132 4.41 -9.24 3.99
N VAL A 133 4.34 -10.41 3.36
CA VAL A 133 5.07 -10.76 2.15
C VAL A 133 4.17 -10.51 0.95
N TYR A 134 4.68 -9.80 -0.05
CA TYR A 134 3.95 -9.41 -1.25
C TYR A 134 4.93 -9.19 -2.40
N GLY A 135 4.47 -9.40 -3.64
CA GLY A 135 5.34 -9.38 -4.82
C GLY A 135 5.58 -8.00 -5.43
N ILE A 136 4.62 -7.08 -5.33
CA ILE A 136 4.64 -5.84 -6.10
C ILE A 136 5.02 -4.63 -5.26
N VAL A 137 5.78 -3.70 -5.83
CA VAL A 137 6.10 -2.41 -5.22
C VAL A 137 4.83 -1.57 -5.06
N ARG A 138 4.63 -1.01 -3.86
CA ARG A 138 3.41 -0.26 -3.50
C ARG A 138 2.12 -1.06 -3.68
N GLU A 139 2.19 -2.38 -3.41
CA GLU A 139 1.02 -3.23 -3.25
C GLU A 139 0.02 -2.55 -2.29
N GLN A 140 -1.22 -2.41 -2.73
CA GLN A 140 -2.26 -1.67 -2.01
C GLN A 140 -2.70 -2.40 -0.75
N MET A 141 -2.64 -3.73 -0.77
CA MET A 141 -3.00 -4.60 0.35
C MET A 141 -1.81 -4.95 1.25
N GLN A 142 -0.62 -4.37 1.05
CA GLN A 142 0.46 -4.55 2.02
C GLN A 142 0.06 -3.94 3.37
N TRP A 143 0.50 -4.56 4.46
CA TRP A 143 0.30 -4.02 5.80
C TRP A 143 1.11 -2.74 6.01
N THR A 144 0.60 -1.86 6.86
CA THR A 144 1.25 -0.65 7.35
C THR A 144 0.80 -0.36 8.78
N LEU A 145 1.62 0.39 9.51
CA LEU A 145 1.17 1.10 10.72
C LEU A 145 0.64 2.47 10.31
N ASP A 146 -0.59 2.77 10.72
CA ASP A 146 -1.17 4.09 10.60
C ASP A 146 -1.38 4.69 11.99
N ARG A 147 -1.01 5.97 12.14
CA ARG A 147 -1.10 6.69 13.40
C ARG A 147 -2.55 7.05 13.67
N ILE A 148 -3.03 6.80 14.90
CA ILE A 148 -4.36 7.20 15.33
C ILE A 148 -4.42 8.72 15.42
N ASP A 149 -3.51 9.28 16.22
CA ASP A 149 -3.22 10.70 16.34
C ASP A 149 -2.01 11.06 15.47
N ASN A 150 -2.21 12.01 14.54
CA ASN A 150 -1.17 12.42 13.60
C ASN A 150 -0.12 13.34 14.21
N ASP A 151 -0.39 13.89 15.39
CA ASP A 151 0.53 14.79 16.11
C ASP A 151 1.49 14.00 17.02
N LYS A 152 1.29 12.69 17.15
CA LYS A 152 2.16 11.75 17.89
C LYS A 152 2.93 10.82 16.94
N GLY A 153 3.95 10.14 17.45
CA GLY A 153 4.75 9.18 16.69
C GLY A 153 4.03 7.84 16.48
N HIS A 154 4.74 6.87 15.92
CA HIS A 154 4.32 5.46 15.93
C HIS A 154 4.62 4.85 17.30
N ASP A 155 3.89 5.35 18.30
CA ASP A 155 3.98 4.91 19.68
C ASP A 155 3.02 3.74 19.95
N ILE A 156 3.33 2.97 20.99
CA ILE A 156 2.41 2.00 21.59
C ILE A 156 1.07 2.69 21.86
N ASP A 157 -0.03 2.00 21.55
CA ASP A 157 -1.41 2.51 21.61
C ASP A 157 -1.77 3.68 20.68
N ASN A 158 -0.82 4.27 19.94
CA ASN A 158 -1.10 5.29 18.90
C ASN A 158 -1.10 4.74 17.47
N VAL A 159 -1.13 3.42 17.28
CA VAL A 159 -1.07 2.81 15.94
C VAL A 159 -2.16 1.76 15.72
N VAL A 160 -2.59 1.63 14.47
CA VAL A 160 -3.44 0.54 13.99
C VAL A 160 -2.88 -0.11 12.73
N ILE A 161 -3.16 -1.40 12.53
CA ILE A 161 -2.87 -2.08 11.27
C ILE A 161 -3.80 -1.56 10.19
N SER A 162 -3.25 -1.13 9.06
CA SER A 162 -4.03 -0.74 7.89
C SER A 162 -3.37 -1.18 6.59
N CYS A 163 -4.17 -1.37 5.54
CA CYS A 163 -3.62 -1.53 4.20
C CYS A 163 -3.06 -0.20 3.70
N LEU A 164 -2.01 -0.26 2.89
CA LEU A 164 -1.40 0.94 2.29
C LEU A 164 -2.45 1.84 1.61
N GLN A 165 -3.43 1.25 0.93
CA GLN A 165 -4.48 2.03 0.27
C GLN A 165 -5.27 2.93 1.23
N CYS A 166 -5.64 2.41 2.40
CA CYS A 166 -6.41 3.16 3.38
C CYS A 166 -5.54 4.22 4.05
N ASN A 167 -4.32 3.86 4.45
CA ASN A 167 -3.35 4.79 5.03
C ASN A 167 -3.11 6.01 4.13
N LEU A 168 -2.86 5.78 2.83
CA LEU A 168 -2.69 6.85 1.84
C LEU A 168 -3.94 7.70 1.61
N LYS A 169 -5.15 7.13 1.77
CA LYS A 169 -6.42 7.83 1.58
C LYS A 169 -6.83 8.64 2.81
N ARG A 170 -6.57 8.14 4.03
CA ARG A 170 -6.86 8.84 5.28
C ARG A 170 -6.15 10.19 5.33
N ARG A 171 -4.86 10.22 4.98
CA ARG A 171 -4.03 11.45 5.00
C ARG A 171 -4.09 12.15 6.37
N ARG A 172 -4.74 13.31 6.43
CA ARG A 172 -4.94 14.13 7.63
C ARG A 172 -6.34 13.99 8.23
N THR A 173 -7.22 13.21 7.61
CA THR A 173 -8.56 12.95 8.13
C THR A 173 -8.43 12.19 9.44
N SER A 174 -9.22 12.56 10.46
CA SER A 174 -9.22 11.81 11.72
C SER A 174 -9.59 10.35 11.48
N LYS A 175 -9.09 9.45 12.33
CA LYS A 175 -9.35 8.00 12.25
C LYS A 175 -10.85 7.73 12.14
N ASP A 176 -11.64 8.38 12.99
CA ASP A 176 -13.07 8.12 13.12
C ASP A 176 -13.88 8.68 11.95
N ALA A 177 -13.56 9.89 11.48
CA ALA A 177 -14.22 10.44 10.29
C ALA A 177 -13.92 9.59 9.05
N PHE A 178 -12.68 9.12 8.90
CA PHE A 178 -12.34 8.20 7.80
C PHE A 178 -13.07 6.86 7.93
N MET A 179 -13.10 6.29 9.13
CA MET A 179 -13.80 5.02 9.39
C MET A 179 -15.31 5.13 9.14
N PHE A 180 -15.93 6.24 9.52
CA PHE A 180 -17.34 6.54 9.21
C PHE A 180 -17.57 6.49 7.70
N THR A 181 -16.79 7.21 6.90
CA THR A 181 -16.94 7.20 5.43
C THR A 181 -16.72 5.82 4.80
N LYS A 182 -15.93 4.95 5.43
CA LYS A 182 -15.71 3.57 4.96
C LYS A 182 -16.89 2.65 5.21
N LYS A 183 -17.67 2.92 6.25
CA LYS A 183 -18.85 2.14 6.64
C LYS A 183 -20.16 2.64 6.02
N LEU A 184 -20.16 3.83 5.40
CA LEU A 184 -21.34 4.37 4.75
C LEU A 184 -21.81 3.47 3.60
N ASN A 185 -23.07 3.02 3.68
CA ASN A 185 -23.76 2.30 2.62
C ASN A 185 -24.96 3.14 2.15
N ILE A 186 -24.86 3.75 0.97
CA ILE A 186 -25.92 4.59 0.40
C ILE A 186 -26.71 3.73 -0.59
N ILE A 187 -27.94 3.39 -0.21
CA ILE A 187 -28.89 2.67 -1.07
C ILE A 187 -29.76 3.72 -1.77
N LYS A 188 -29.68 3.79 -3.10
CA LYS A 188 -30.56 4.66 -3.90
C LYS A 188 -31.87 3.92 -4.15
N HIS A 189 -32.97 4.45 -3.61
CA HIS A 189 -34.31 4.01 -4.01
C HIS A 189 -34.73 4.76 -5.28
N ASN A 190 -35.20 4.03 -6.29
CA ASN A 190 -35.90 4.62 -7.41
C ASN A 190 -37.35 4.88 -6.97
N PHE A 191 -37.83 6.10 -7.15
CA PHE A 191 -39.25 6.40 -7.02
C PHE A 191 -40.00 5.63 -8.11
N ILE A 192 -40.86 4.71 -7.71
CA ILE A 192 -41.89 4.17 -8.59
C ILE A 192 -43.06 5.14 -8.44
N GLU A 193 -43.38 5.87 -9.50
CA GLU A 193 -44.66 6.56 -9.61
C GLU A 193 -45.75 5.50 -9.54
N ILE A 194 -46.47 5.47 -8.43
CA ILE A 194 -47.73 4.75 -8.34
C ILE A 194 -48.69 5.57 -9.20
N LEU A 195 -48.84 5.20 -10.47
CA LEU A 195 -50.02 5.58 -11.23
C LEU A 195 -51.18 4.89 -10.52
N GLU A 196 -51.95 5.68 -9.77
CA GLU A 196 -53.23 5.27 -9.25
C GLU A 196 -54.14 4.95 -10.44
N ASP A 197 -54.31 3.66 -10.72
CA ASP A 197 -55.48 3.14 -11.42
C ASP A 197 -56.73 3.44 -10.57
N SER A 198 -57.18 4.69 -10.63
CA SER A 198 -58.47 5.15 -10.13
C SER A 198 -59.43 5.27 -11.31
N LYS A 199 -60.18 4.19 -11.52
CA LYS A 199 -61.54 4.06 -12.10
C LYS A 199 -62.05 5.12 -13.09
#